data_AF-A0A963VTK0-F1
#
_entry.id   AF-A0A963VTK0-F1
#
_cell.length_a   1.000
_cell.length_b   1.000
_cell.length_c   1.000
_cell.angle_alpha   90.00
_cell.angle_beta   90.00
_cell.angle_gamma   90.00
#
_symmetry.space_group_name_H-M   'P 1'
#
loop_
_entity.id
_entity.type
_entity.pdbx_description
1 polymer ?
#
loop_
_entity_poly.entity_id
_entity_poly.type
_entity_poly.pdbx_seq_one_letter_code
_entity_poly.pdbx_strand_id
1 'polypeptide(L)' 'MSSIFCSLTLHRINRNRVWFDSLHHRTNCDRCGLPMIRDVTGWRPYDHERDDDPRREPHPNSEH' A
#
# COMPACT_ATOMS: atom_id res chain seq x y z
N MET A 1 -13.82 -2.72 -8.43
CA MET A 1 -13.43 -3.46 -9.65
C MET A 1 -11.92 -3.48 -9.74
N SER A 2 -11.29 -4.61 -9.45
CA SER A 2 -9.86 -4.82 -9.66
C SER A 2 -9.57 -4.60 -11.14
N SER A 3 -8.96 -3.46 -11.49
CA SER A 3 -8.61 -3.19 -12.88
C SER A 3 -7.54 -4.19 -13.30
N ILE A 4 -7.91 -5.14 -14.17
CA ILE A 4 -7.00 -6.13 -14.79
C ILE A 4 -5.75 -5.43 -15.36
N PHE A 5 -5.89 -4.17 -15.74
CA PHE A 5 -4.80 -3.32 -16.22
C PHE A 5 -3.65 -3.18 -15.21
N CYS A 6 -3.91 -3.09 -13.90
CA CYS A 6 -2.86 -3.03 -12.87
C CYS A 6 -2.27 -4.42 -12.53
N SER A 7 -2.92 -5.51 -12.94
CA SER A 7 -2.34 -6.85 -12.84
C SER A 7 -1.37 -7.12 -14.00
N LEU A 8 -1.61 -6.51 -15.16
CA LEU A 8 -0.76 -6.62 -16.36
C LEU A 8 0.31 -5.51 -16.46
N THR A 9 0.16 -4.42 -15.70
CA THR A 9 1.11 -3.30 -15.67
C THR A 9 1.55 -3.01 -14.25
N LEU A 10 2.67 -2.31 -14.06
CA LEU A 10 3.12 -1.92 -12.73
C LEU A 10 2.09 -1.00 -12.04
N HIS A 11 1.79 -1.29 -10.77
CA HIS A 11 0.96 -0.42 -9.94
C HIS A 11 1.54 1.00 -9.86
N ARG A 12 0.66 2.01 -9.96
CA ARG A 12 1.04 3.41 -9.85
C ARG A 12 0.86 3.88 -8.40
N ILE A 13 1.95 4.22 -7.75
CA ILE A 13 1.96 4.70 -6.36
C ILE A 13 1.46 6.14 -6.28
N ASN A 14 0.49 6.40 -5.40
CA ASN A 14 0.11 7.76 -5.05
C ASN A 14 1.09 8.34 -4.01
N ARG A 15 2.14 9.01 -4.48
CA ARG A 15 3.20 9.59 -3.64
C ARG A 15 2.68 10.66 -2.65
N ASN A 16 1.55 11.30 -2.97
CA ASN A 16 0.95 12.33 -2.12
C ASN A 16 0.15 11.73 -0.95
N ARG A 17 -0.11 10.42 -0.97
CA ARG A 17 -0.85 9.68 0.07
C ARG A 17 0.00 8.57 0.67
N VAL A 18 1.32 8.76 0.69
CA VAL A 18 2.22 7.85 1.39
C VAL A 18 2.19 8.17 2.87
N TRP A 19 2.04 7.15 3.72
CA TRP A 19 2.19 7.27 5.16
C TRP A 19 3.19 6.23 5.67
N PHE A 20 3.74 6.47 6.85
CA PHE A 20 4.61 5.52 7.53
C PHE A 20 3.81 4.87 8.67
N ASP A 21 3.77 3.54 8.72
CA ASP A 21 2.93 2.77 9.66
C ASP A 21 3.72 2.23 10.86
N SER A 22 4.76 2.94 11.30
CA SER A 22 5.78 2.51 12.28
C SER A 22 6.82 1.49 11.77
N LEU A 23 6.50 0.70 10.74
CA LEU A 23 7.41 -0.31 10.19
C LEU A 23 7.86 0.01 8.77
N HIS A 24 6.91 0.33 7.89
CA HIS A 24 7.13 0.53 6.47
C HIS A 24 6.34 1.73 5.95
N HIS A 25 6.72 2.20 4.76
CA HIS A 25 5.88 3.16 4.04
C HIS A 25 4.76 2.41 3.34
N ARG A 26 3.54 2.91 3.46
CA ARG A 26 2.34 2.41 2.80
C ARG A 26 1.71 3.47 1.92
N THR A 27 0.96 3.03 0.91
CA THR A 27 0.10 3.87 0.08
C THR A 27 -1.00 3.01 -0.52
N ASN A 28 -1.85 3.60 -1.35
CA ASN A 28 -2.73 2.87 -2.27
C ASN A 28 -2.31 3.14 -3.73
N CYS A 29 -2.58 2.17 -4.61
CA CYS A 29 -2.44 2.37 -6.04
C CYS A 29 -3.40 3.47 -6.51
N ASP A 30 -2.89 4.49 -7.20
CA ASP A 30 -3.64 5.64 -7.70
C ASP A 30 -4.70 5.28 -8.76
N ARG A 31 -4.55 4.10 -9.38
CA ARG A 31 -5.46 3.59 -10.41
C ARG A 31 -6.54 2.67 -9.87
N CYS A 32 -6.14 1.64 -9.10
CA CYS A 32 -7.04 0.58 -8.66
C CYS A 32 -7.34 0.59 -7.15
N GLY A 33 -6.71 1.49 -6.39
CA GLY A 33 -6.88 1.58 -4.95
C GLY A 33 -6.22 0.46 -4.15
N LEU A 34 -5.53 -0.49 -4.80
CA LEU A 34 -4.91 -1.63 -4.11
C LEU A 34 -3.92 -1.14 -3.04
N PRO A 35 -3.99 -1.65 -1.79
CA PRO A 35 -3.01 -1.33 -0.77
C PRO A 35 -1.61 -1.78 -1.18
N MET A 36 -0.64 -0.89 -1.03
CA MET A 36 0.76 -1.09 -1.39
C MET A 36 1.66 -0.82 -0.18
N ILE A 37 2.76 -1.55 -0.11
CA ILE A 37 3.81 -1.41 0.90
C ILE A 37 5.16 -1.25 0.21
N ARG A 38 6.02 -0.42 0.80
CA ARG A 38 7.40 -0.24 0.37
C ARG A 38 8.30 -1.22 1.10
N ASP A 39 8.94 -2.10 0.36
CA ASP A 39 10.00 -2.97 0.83
C ASP A 39 11.38 -2.50 0.33
N VAL A 40 12.40 -3.34 0.54
CA VAL A 40 13.79 -3.08 0.16
C VAL A 40 13.99 -2.97 -1.36
N THR A 41 13.18 -3.69 -2.13
CA THR A 41 13.25 -3.79 -3.60
C THR A 41 12.35 -2.77 -4.31
N GLY A 42 11.35 -2.24 -3.61
CA GLY A 42 10.47 -1.21 -4.14
C GLY A 42 9.07 -1.27 -3.56
N TRP A 43 8.09 -0.87 -4.37
CA TRP A 43 6.69 -0.93 -3.97
C TRP A 43 6.05 -2.21 -4.49
N ARG A 44 5.31 -2.89 -3.62
CA ARG A 44 4.58 -4.11 -3.95
C ARG A 44 3.20 -4.11 -3.29
N PRO A 45 2.28 -4.99 -3.74
CA PRO A 45 1.03 -5.22 -3.04
C PRO A 45 1.27 -5.57 -1.57
N TYR A 46 0.41 -5.02 -0.72
CA TYR A 46 0.33 -5.43 0.68
C TYR A 46 -0.21 -6.86 0.76
N ASP A 47 0.51 -7.72 1.47
CA ASP A 47 0.16 -9.12 1.67
C ASP A 47 -0.28 -9.29 3.12
N HIS A 48 -1.56 -9.55 3.36
CA HIS A 48 -2.10 -9.65 4.72
C HIS A 48 -1.49 -10.78 5.53
N GLU A 49 -1.15 -11.92 4.91
CA GLU A 49 -0.59 -13.06 5.64
C GLU A 49 0.84 -12.80 6.11
N ARG A 50 1.59 -12.00 5.34
CA ARG A 50 3.00 -11.73 5.59
C ARG A 50 3.25 -10.42 6.31
N ASP A 51 2.43 -9.42 6.01
CA ASP A 51 2.68 -8.05 6.42
C ASP A 51 1.85 -7.64 7.62
N ASP A 52 0.74 -8.30 7.95
CA ASP A 52 -0.04 -7.94 9.15
C ASP A 52 0.81 -8.16 10.41
N ASP A 53 1.09 -7.06 11.11
CA ASP A 53 1.89 -7.03 12.33
C ASP A 53 1.20 -6.11 13.35
N PRO A 54 1.02 -6.57 14.61
CA PRO A 54 0.33 -5.78 15.64
C PRO A 54 1.00 -4.43 15.96
N ARG A 55 2.27 -4.25 15.59
CA ARG A 55 3.02 -3.02 15.83
C ARG A 55 2.73 -1.95 14.79
N ARG A 56 2.07 -2.29 13.68
CA ARG A 56 1.75 -1.30 12.64
C ARG A 56 0.72 -0.31 13.13
N GLU A 57 1.01 0.96 12.91
CA GLU A 57 0.07 2.03 13.19
C GLU A 57 -0.94 2.18 12.04
N PRO A 58 -2.22 2.50 12.35
CA PRO A 58 -3.22 2.74 11.34
C PRO A 58 -2.87 3.97 10.47
N HIS A 59 -3.58 4.12 9.35
CA HIS A 59 -3.43 5.33 8.55
C HIS A 59 -3.80 6.57 9.40
N PRO A 60 -3.00 7.65 9.42
CA PRO A 60 -3.24 8.80 10.31
C PRO A 60 -4.60 9.47 10.10
N ASN A 61 -5.19 9.32 8.89
CA ASN A 61 -6.52 9.85 8.55
C ASN A 61 -7.61 8.77 8.41
N SER A 62 -7.42 7.53 8.87
CA SER A 62 -8.50 6.50 8.84
C SER A 62 -9.49 6.60 10.00
N GLU A 63 -9.28 7.53 10.94
CA GLU A 63 -10.26 7.88 11.97
C GLU A 63 -11.21 8.96 11.43
N HIS A 64 -12.34 8.55 10.83
CA HIS A 64 -13.55 9.35 10.64
C HIS A 64 -14.77 8.43 10.68
#